data_AF-A0A934W8W1-F1
#
_entry.id   AF-A0A934W8W1-F1
#
_cell.length_a   1.000
_cell.length_b   1.000
_cell.length_c   1.000
_cell.angle_alpha   90.00
_cell.angle_beta   90.00
_cell.angle_gamma   90.00
#
_symmetry.space_group_name_H-M   'P 1'
#
loop_
_entity.id
_entity.type
_entity.pdbx_description
1 polymer ?
#
loop_
_entity_poly.entity_id
_entity_poly.type
_entity_poly.pdbx_seq_one_letter_code
_entity_poly.pdbx_strand_id
1 'polypeptide(L)'
;MQRKMLAALIALGFAAGAHAQSQPTGAISDNVVKIGLLLDMSSLYADITGTGSVAAAQMAIADFGGKVLGKPVELVYADHQNKADIAASKAREWFDRDRVDAILDVAASGPALAVAPIAKEKNRIAVFSGPGSARLTGDACTPVTVHYAYDTYALANATARAVVKNGGDSWFFLTADYTFGTTLEKDASDVIRANGGKVLGSVRHPLNASDFSSFLVQAQGSGAKVIGLANAGGDTINAIKAAREFGLTTSGKQSLAGLLVYINDVHTLGLNTAQGMLLTTGFYWDHDDESRKWSRRFFEKTKKMPNMSQAGLYSSVMHYLNAVQAAGTDETGAVMQKMRELPVNDMFAKNGRIREDGRMVHDMYLYQVKKPAESKSPWDYYKLVSTIPGEQAFQPLSASSCPLVKK
;
A
#
# COMPACT_ATOMS: atom_id res chain seq x y z
N MET A 1 11.03 7.92 -100.22
CA MET A 1 11.10 6.84 -99.20
C MET A 1 10.68 7.40 -97.85
N GLN A 2 9.47 7.07 -97.40
CA GLN A 2 8.98 7.31 -96.04
C GLN A 2 9.39 6.13 -95.15
N ARG A 3 9.85 6.40 -93.92
CA ARG A 3 9.73 5.54 -92.70
C ARG A 3 10.39 6.27 -91.52
N LYS A 4 9.59 6.92 -90.66
CA LYS A 4 8.98 6.42 -89.41
C LYS A 4 9.96 6.44 -88.22
N MET A 5 9.75 7.45 -87.36
CA MET A 5 10.24 7.57 -85.98
C MET A 5 9.72 6.41 -85.11
N LEU A 6 10.55 5.91 -84.20
CA LEU A 6 10.12 5.30 -82.95
C LEU A 6 10.95 5.89 -81.80
N ALA A 7 10.24 6.42 -80.80
CA ALA A 7 10.76 7.06 -79.61
C ALA A 7 11.15 6.02 -78.54
N ALA A 8 12.26 6.25 -77.85
CA ALA A 8 12.64 5.55 -76.63
C ALA A 8 12.33 6.45 -75.42
N LEU A 9 11.49 5.97 -74.51
CA LEU A 9 11.19 6.57 -73.20
C LEU A 9 11.77 5.64 -72.13
N ILE A 10 12.85 6.05 -71.47
CA ILE A 10 13.32 5.46 -70.21
C ILE A 10 13.06 6.51 -69.12
N ALA A 11 12.06 6.25 -68.29
CA ALA A 11 11.77 7.03 -67.10
C ALA A 11 12.61 6.50 -65.93
N LEU A 12 13.54 7.32 -65.41
CA LEU A 12 14.16 7.10 -64.10
C LEU A 12 13.18 7.57 -63.01
N GLY A 13 12.60 6.63 -62.29
CA GLY A 13 11.85 6.89 -61.05
C GLY A 13 12.79 7.00 -59.85
N PHE A 14 12.96 8.21 -59.34
CA PHE A 14 13.50 8.48 -58.01
C PHE A 14 12.43 8.12 -56.96
N ALA A 15 12.59 6.99 -56.27
CA ALA A 15 11.79 6.68 -55.09
C ALA A 15 12.44 7.34 -53.86
N ALA A 16 11.84 8.45 -53.41
CA ALA A 16 12.20 9.15 -52.19
C ALA A 16 11.98 8.22 -50.97
N GLY A 17 13.04 8.01 -50.19
CA GLY A 17 12.96 7.31 -48.91
C GLY A 17 12.10 8.12 -47.95
N ALA A 18 10.95 7.54 -47.59
CA ALA A 18 10.13 8.00 -46.48
C ALA A 18 10.97 7.93 -45.20
N HIS A 19 11.51 9.08 -44.79
CA HIS A 19 12.00 9.27 -43.43
C HIS A 19 10.79 9.17 -42.52
N ALA A 20 10.68 8.05 -41.81
CA ALA A 20 9.84 7.95 -40.63
C ALA A 20 10.25 9.08 -39.68
N GLN A 21 9.45 10.14 -39.62
CA GLN A 21 9.54 11.13 -38.57
C GLN A 21 9.26 10.39 -37.26
N SER A 22 10.32 10.17 -36.48
CA SER A 22 10.21 9.85 -35.06
C SER A 22 9.29 10.90 -34.44
N GLN A 23 8.14 10.45 -33.92
CA GLN A 23 7.34 11.30 -33.05
C GLN A 23 8.25 11.78 -31.91
N PRO A 24 8.18 13.06 -31.51
CA PRO A 24 8.93 13.52 -30.36
C PRO A 24 8.52 12.67 -29.16
N THR A 25 9.45 11.86 -28.65
CA THR A 25 9.38 11.26 -27.33
C THR A 25 9.03 12.39 -26.35
N GLY A 26 7.86 12.32 -25.70
CA GLY A 26 7.33 13.42 -24.90
C GLY A 26 8.35 13.91 -23.89
N ALA A 27 8.77 15.17 -23.99
CA ALA A 27 9.74 15.73 -23.05
C ALA A 27 9.18 15.68 -21.62
N ILE A 28 10.04 15.38 -20.64
CA ILE A 28 9.71 15.56 -19.21
C ILE A 28 9.29 17.02 -18.97
N SER A 29 8.12 17.21 -18.39
CA SER A 29 7.57 18.52 -18.06
C SER A 29 8.49 19.26 -17.09
N ASP A 30 8.56 20.59 -17.22
CA ASP A 30 9.37 21.48 -16.36
C ASP A 30 10.86 21.14 -16.20
N ASN A 31 11.40 20.22 -17.01
CA ASN A 31 12.75 19.64 -16.90
C ASN A 31 13.05 18.94 -15.56
N VAL A 32 12.04 18.47 -14.83
CA VAL A 32 12.17 17.78 -13.53
C VAL A 32 11.03 16.80 -13.35
N VAL A 33 11.28 15.66 -12.71
CA VAL A 33 10.19 14.80 -12.20
C VAL A 33 10.09 14.99 -10.69
N LYS A 34 9.00 15.58 -10.22
CA LYS A 34 8.77 15.91 -8.82
C LYS A 34 7.77 14.96 -8.18
N ILE A 35 8.21 14.26 -7.15
CA ILE A 35 7.43 13.30 -6.38
C ILE A 35 7.03 13.94 -5.05
N GLY A 36 5.74 13.85 -4.70
CA GLY A 36 5.19 14.29 -3.42
C GLY A 36 4.86 13.13 -2.49
N LEU A 37 5.12 13.27 -1.19
CA LEU A 37 4.65 12.34 -0.14
C LEU A 37 3.75 13.09 0.86
N LEU A 38 2.48 12.69 0.97
CA LEU A 38 1.59 13.20 2.01
C LEU A 38 1.54 12.18 3.14
N LEU A 39 2.21 12.47 4.25
CA LEU A 39 2.41 11.48 5.31
C LEU A 39 1.80 11.95 6.63
N ASP A 40 1.56 11.00 7.53
CA ASP A 40 1.47 11.32 8.95
C ASP A 40 2.87 11.31 9.54
N MET A 41 3.33 12.46 10.01
CA MET A 41 4.68 12.60 10.57
C MET A 41 4.67 12.94 12.06
N SER A 42 3.52 13.28 12.63
CA SER A 42 3.41 13.81 14.00
C SER A 42 2.36 13.12 14.87
N SER A 43 1.60 12.16 14.34
CA SER A 43 0.52 11.46 15.04
C SER A 43 0.73 9.94 15.08
N LEU A 44 -0.35 9.17 15.26
CA LEU A 44 -0.33 7.74 15.59
C LEU A 44 0.32 6.83 14.54
N TYR A 45 0.54 7.31 13.31
CA TYR A 45 1.16 6.58 12.20
C TYR A 45 2.56 7.08 11.83
N ALA A 46 3.12 8.04 12.56
CA ALA A 46 4.45 8.59 12.31
C ALA A 46 5.55 7.51 12.25
N ASP A 47 5.46 6.48 13.10
CA ASP A 47 6.44 5.39 13.15
C ASP A 47 6.27 4.33 12.05
N ILE A 48 5.05 4.16 11.52
CA ILE A 48 4.76 3.18 10.47
C ILE A 48 4.81 3.78 9.05
N THR A 49 4.74 5.12 8.95
CA THR A 49 4.90 5.86 7.70
C THR A 49 5.99 6.92 7.87
N GLY A 50 5.62 8.20 8.02
CA GLY A 50 6.45 9.30 8.48
C GLY A 50 7.83 9.41 7.84
N THR A 51 8.83 9.75 8.65
CA THR A 51 10.21 9.94 8.20
C THR A 51 10.83 8.64 7.65
N GLY A 52 10.35 7.48 8.07
CA GLY A 52 10.73 6.19 7.48
C GLY A 52 10.31 6.08 6.01
N SER A 53 9.08 6.49 5.68
CA SER A 53 8.60 6.57 4.30
C SER A 53 9.43 7.56 3.46
N VAL A 54 9.77 8.72 4.02
CA VAL A 54 10.67 9.68 3.34
C VAL A 54 12.02 9.05 3.02
N ALA A 55 12.63 8.35 3.98
CA ALA A 55 13.91 7.67 3.78
C ALA A 55 13.81 6.57 2.71
N ALA A 56 12.71 5.82 2.66
CA ALA A 56 12.48 4.81 1.63
C ALA A 56 12.37 5.41 0.23
N ALA A 57 11.63 6.51 0.06
CA ALA A 57 11.52 7.21 -1.23
C ALA A 57 12.88 7.80 -1.68
N GLN A 58 13.63 8.42 -0.75
CA GLN A 58 14.98 8.91 -1.04
C GLN A 58 15.94 7.80 -1.46
N MET A 59 15.85 6.62 -0.82
CA MET A 59 16.62 5.46 -1.23
C MET A 59 16.27 5.02 -2.66
N ALA A 60 14.98 4.95 -3.01
CA ALA A 60 14.56 4.56 -4.35
C ALA A 60 15.05 5.55 -5.41
N ILE A 61 14.91 6.86 -5.17
CA ILE A 61 15.41 7.90 -6.07
C ILE A 61 16.93 7.79 -6.25
N ALA A 62 17.68 7.59 -5.15
CA ALA A 62 19.13 7.44 -5.21
C ALA A 62 19.54 6.17 -5.97
N ASP A 63 18.87 5.05 -5.75
CA ASP A 63 19.15 3.78 -6.40
C ASP A 63 18.78 3.77 -7.89
N PHE A 64 17.80 4.59 -8.28
CA PHE A 64 17.50 4.88 -9.68
C PHE A 64 18.56 5.77 -10.37
N GLY A 65 19.43 6.43 -9.59
CA GLY A 65 20.48 7.32 -10.08
C GLY A 65 20.15 8.82 -9.97
N GLY A 66 19.06 9.19 -9.29
CA GLY A 66 18.65 10.57 -9.04
C GLY A 66 18.12 11.33 -10.27
N LYS A 67 18.05 10.67 -11.43
CA LYS A 67 17.58 11.23 -12.69
C LYS A 67 16.78 10.20 -13.48
N VAL A 68 15.82 10.67 -14.27
CA VAL A 68 15.07 9.86 -15.25
C VAL A 68 15.03 10.63 -16.57
N LEU A 69 15.32 9.96 -17.69
CA LEU A 69 15.42 10.61 -19.01
C LEU A 69 16.34 11.85 -19.01
N GLY A 70 17.42 11.81 -18.22
CA GLY A 70 18.40 12.89 -18.09
C GLY A 70 17.95 14.09 -17.23
N LYS A 71 16.73 14.07 -16.68
CA LYS A 71 16.19 15.13 -15.80
C LYS A 71 16.28 14.72 -14.32
N PRO A 72 16.52 15.67 -13.40
CA PRO A 72 16.51 15.40 -11.96
C PRO A 72 15.17 14.84 -11.48
N VAL A 73 15.23 13.99 -10.46
CA VAL A 73 14.07 13.58 -9.67
C VAL A 73 14.11 14.30 -8.32
N GLU A 74 13.07 15.06 -8.02
CA GLU A 74 12.93 15.81 -6.77
C GLU A 74 11.89 15.16 -5.86
N LEU A 75 12.11 15.25 -4.55
CA LEU A 75 11.17 14.77 -3.53
C LEU A 75 10.71 15.94 -2.67
N VAL A 76 9.40 16.13 -2.59
CA VAL A 76 8.75 16.98 -1.59
C VAL A 76 7.88 16.12 -0.67
N TYR A 77 7.73 16.52 0.59
CA TYR A 77 6.87 15.83 1.54
C TYR A 77 6.23 16.81 2.50
N ALA A 78 5.06 16.44 3.03
CA ALA A 78 4.33 17.24 3.99
C ALA A 78 3.61 16.36 5.00
N ASP A 79 3.52 16.88 6.23
CA ASP A 79 2.71 16.27 7.29
C ASP A 79 1.26 16.73 7.16
N HIS A 80 0.35 15.78 6.92
CA HIS A 80 -1.08 16.06 6.87
C HIS A 80 -1.75 15.90 8.24
N GLN A 81 -1.04 15.50 9.30
CA GLN A 81 -1.55 15.41 10.68
C GLN A 81 -2.77 14.50 10.83
N ASN A 82 -2.86 13.44 10.02
CA ASN A 82 -4.08 12.61 9.82
C ASN A 82 -5.38 13.38 9.48
N LYS A 83 -5.29 14.56 8.87
CA LYS A 83 -6.44 15.36 8.46
C LYS A 83 -6.62 15.37 6.94
N ALA A 84 -7.82 14.96 6.52
CA ALA A 84 -8.13 14.77 5.10
C ALA A 84 -8.19 16.10 4.32
N ASP A 85 -8.66 17.17 4.95
CA ASP A 85 -8.70 18.53 4.39
C ASP A 85 -7.29 19.11 4.18
N ILE A 86 -6.37 18.90 5.13
CA ILE A 86 -4.96 19.30 4.98
C ILE A 86 -4.31 18.56 3.81
N ALA A 87 -4.47 17.23 3.74
CA ALA A 87 -3.95 16.43 2.63
C ALA A 87 -4.52 16.89 1.27
N ALA A 88 -5.83 17.10 1.20
CA ALA A 88 -6.50 17.57 -0.01
C ALA A 88 -6.05 18.98 -0.44
N SER A 89 -5.92 19.91 0.52
CA SER A 89 -5.42 21.26 0.23
C SER A 89 -3.99 21.22 -0.29
N LYS A 90 -3.12 20.43 0.35
CA LYS A 90 -1.72 20.30 -0.06
C LYS A 90 -1.58 19.63 -1.43
N ALA A 91 -2.38 18.60 -1.72
CA ALA A 91 -2.39 17.97 -3.04
C ALA A 91 -2.77 18.95 -4.17
N ARG A 92 -3.80 19.79 -3.95
CA ARG A 92 -4.16 20.84 -4.93
C ARG A 92 -3.03 21.84 -5.13
N GLU A 93 -2.48 22.35 -4.04
CA GLU A 93 -1.34 23.28 -4.08
C GLU A 93 -0.15 22.69 -4.85
N TRP A 94 0.17 21.42 -4.59
CA TRP A 94 1.25 20.72 -5.25
C TRP A 94 1.03 20.51 -6.74
N PHE A 95 -0.17 20.12 -7.15
CA PHE A 95 -0.47 19.93 -8.57
C PHE A 95 -0.59 21.27 -9.32
N ASP A 96 -1.25 22.27 -8.73
CA ASP A 96 -1.56 23.53 -9.41
C ASP A 96 -0.39 24.52 -9.42
N ARG A 97 0.35 24.61 -8.30
CA ARG A 97 1.39 25.63 -8.11
C ARG A 97 2.79 25.06 -8.15
N ASP A 98 3.02 23.98 -7.40
CA ASP A 98 4.38 23.45 -7.22
C ASP A 98 4.77 22.42 -8.29
N ARG A 99 3.86 22.10 -9.21
CA ARG A 99 4.03 21.20 -10.36
C ARG A 99 4.62 19.84 -9.93
N VAL A 100 3.97 19.21 -8.97
CA VAL A 100 4.24 17.81 -8.60
C VAL A 100 3.66 16.89 -9.68
N ASP A 101 4.46 15.94 -10.16
CA ASP A 101 4.06 15.01 -11.23
C ASP A 101 3.28 13.81 -10.70
N ALA A 102 3.68 13.33 -9.52
CA ALA A 102 3.03 12.22 -8.86
C ALA A 102 3.08 12.36 -7.33
N ILE A 103 2.01 11.94 -6.67
CA ILE A 103 2.01 11.70 -5.22
C ILE A 103 2.22 10.21 -5.00
N LEU A 104 3.36 9.82 -4.40
CA LEU A 104 3.69 8.42 -4.15
C LEU A 104 3.60 8.17 -2.65
N ASP A 105 2.39 7.90 -2.21
CA ASP A 105 1.90 7.68 -0.85
C ASP A 105 1.09 8.85 -0.28
N VAL A 106 -0.03 8.45 0.33
CA VAL A 106 -0.90 9.30 1.16
C VAL A 106 -1.27 8.47 2.38
N ALA A 107 -0.63 8.74 3.51
CA ALA A 107 -0.84 7.92 4.70
C ALA A 107 -2.29 8.03 5.20
N ALA A 108 -2.81 6.91 5.71
CA ALA A 108 -4.19 6.75 6.18
C ALA A 108 -5.30 6.86 5.10
N SER A 109 -6.33 6.02 5.24
CA SER A 109 -7.39 5.88 4.23
C SER A 109 -8.25 7.13 4.03
N GLY A 110 -8.50 7.92 5.09
CA GLY A 110 -9.28 9.16 4.99
C GLY A 110 -8.60 10.20 4.10
N PRO A 111 -7.36 10.62 4.40
CA PRO A 111 -6.56 11.47 3.52
C PRO A 111 -6.42 10.93 2.09
N ALA A 112 -6.14 9.64 1.91
CA ALA A 112 -6.01 9.04 0.58
C ALA A 112 -7.29 9.16 -0.26
N LEU A 113 -8.47 8.91 0.34
CA LEU A 113 -9.77 9.07 -0.33
C LEU A 113 -10.11 10.52 -0.65
N ALA A 114 -9.54 11.49 0.06
CA ALA A 114 -9.68 12.91 -0.26
C ALA A 114 -8.74 13.35 -1.40
N VAL A 115 -7.55 12.74 -1.51
CA VAL A 115 -6.56 13.05 -2.55
C VAL A 115 -6.87 12.35 -3.88
N ALA A 116 -7.38 11.12 -3.86
CA ALA A 116 -7.71 10.36 -5.08
C ALA A 116 -8.57 11.13 -6.11
N PRO A 117 -9.71 11.77 -5.75
CA PRO A 117 -10.50 12.54 -6.72
C PRO A 117 -9.77 13.78 -7.23
N ILE A 118 -8.89 14.40 -6.43
CA ILE A 118 -8.07 15.55 -6.84
C ILE A 118 -7.03 15.11 -7.86
N ALA A 119 -6.34 14.00 -7.62
CA ALA A 119 -5.40 13.41 -8.58
C ALA A 119 -6.10 13.12 -9.93
N LYS A 120 -7.32 12.57 -9.90
CA LYS A 120 -8.16 12.38 -11.09
C LYS A 120 -8.52 13.69 -11.78
N GLU A 121 -9.00 14.69 -11.04
CA GLU A 121 -9.37 16.01 -11.57
C GLU A 121 -8.19 16.70 -12.25
N LYS A 122 -7.01 16.62 -11.63
CA LYS A 122 -5.78 17.25 -12.11
C LYS A 122 -5.01 16.42 -13.14
N ASN A 123 -5.50 15.23 -13.46
CA ASN A 123 -4.81 14.25 -14.31
C ASN A 123 -3.35 14.05 -13.86
N ARG A 124 -3.19 13.62 -12.61
CA ARG A 124 -1.90 13.34 -11.96
C ARG A 124 -1.93 11.99 -11.28
N ILE A 125 -0.78 11.34 -11.21
CA ILE A 125 -0.67 9.99 -10.64
C ILE A 125 -0.67 10.07 -9.12
N ALA A 126 -1.44 9.19 -8.47
CA ALA A 126 -1.39 8.97 -7.03
C ALA A 126 -1.24 7.48 -6.71
N VAL A 127 -0.14 7.10 -6.06
CA VAL A 127 0.10 5.73 -5.62
C VAL A 127 -0.04 5.66 -4.10
N PHE A 128 -0.60 4.59 -3.58
CA PHE A 128 -0.97 4.46 -2.18
C PHE A 128 -0.32 3.23 -1.55
N SER A 129 0.62 3.43 -0.62
CA SER A 129 1.35 2.34 0.07
C SER A 129 1.04 2.25 1.57
N GLY A 130 0.65 3.37 2.18
CA GLY A 130 0.25 3.51 3.57
C GLY A 130 -1.25 3.34 3.89
N PRO A 131 -2.23 3.70 3.02
CA PRO A 131 -3.64 3.55 3.37
C PRO A 131 -4.11 2.12 3.07
N GLY A 132 -5.14 1.65 3.78
CA GLY A 132 -5.59 0.25 3.69
C GLY A 132 -6.98 0.05 3.07
N SER A 133 -7.84 1.07 3.00
CA SER A 133 -9.25 0.88 2.62
C SER A 133 -9.41 0.32 1.20
N ALA A 134 -10.06 -0.84 1.06
CA ALA A 134 -10.34 -1.48 -0.22
C ALA A 134 -11.16 -0.60 -1.19
N ARG A 135 -11.84 0.45 -0.69
CA ARG A 135 -12.52 1.47 -1.51
C ARG A 135 -11.62 2.10 -2.58
N LEU A 136 -10.33 2.27 -2.31
CA LEU A 136 -9.37 2.90 -3.23
C LEU A 136 -9.20 2.12 -4.56
N THR A 137 -9.52 0.83 -4.57
CA THR A 137 -9.60 -0.03 -5.78
C THR A 137 -10.99 -0.63 -5.97
N GLY A 138 -11.98 -0.08 -5.27
CA GLY A 138 -13.39 -0.41 -5.37
C GLY A 138 -14.14 0.81 -5.89
N ASP A 139 -15.19 1.22 -5.18
CA ASP A 139 -16.06 2.34 -5.55
C ASP A 139 -15.34 3.68 -5.79
N ALA A 140 -14.17 3.89 -5.18
CA ALA A 140 -13.37 5.11 -5.31
C ALA A 140 -12.17 4.96 -6.26
N CYS A 141 -12.08 3.87 -7.04
CA CYS A 141 -10.98 3.69 -7.99
C CYS A 141 -10.96 4.80 -9.06
N THR A 142 -9.76 5.14 -9.54
CA THR A 142 -9.58 6.11 -10.62
C THR A 142 -8.56 5.63 -11.66
N PRO A 143 -8.60 6.15 -12.90
CA PRO A 143 -7.66 5.76 -13.95
C PRO A 143 -6.20 6.11 -13.65
N VAL A 144 -5.96 6.98 -12.67
CA VAL A 144 -4.65 7.57 -12.32
C VAL A 144 -4.16 7.17 -10.93
N THR A 145 -4.88 6.27 -10.25
CA THR A 145 -4.52 5.81 -8.91
C THR A 145 -4.08 4.36 -8.90
N VAL A 146 -3.11 4.05 -8.03
CA VAL A 146 -2.66 2.67 -7.76
C VAL A 146 -2.67 2.42 -6.26
N HIS A 147 -3.26 1.31 -5.81
CA HIS A 147 -3.17 0.86 -4.42
C HIS A 147 -2.16 -0.28 -4.33
N TYR A 148 -1.04 -0.02 -3.67
CA TYR A 148 0.21 -0.73 -3.91
C TYR A 148 0.49 -1.84 -2.91
N ALA A 149 0.50 -1.56 -1.60
CA ALA A 149 1.14 -2.47 -0.64
C ALA A 149 0.21 -3.52 -0.01
N TYR A 150 -1.06 -3.19 0.24
CA TYR A 150 -2.06 -4.08 0.86
C TYR A 150 -3.46 -3.45 0.81
N ASP A 151 -4.51 -4.16 1.21
CA ASP A 151 -5.82 -3.59 1.56
C ASP A 151 -6.53 -4.34 2.68
N THR A 152 -7.65 -3.79 3.14
CA THR A 152 -8.52 -4.38 4.16
C THR A 152 -9.06 -5.75 3.76
N TYR A 153 -9.32 -6.00 2.47
CA TYR A 153 -9.76 -7.31 2.00
C TYR A 153 -8.67 -8.36 2.19
N ALA A 154 -7.43 -8.07 1.77
CA ALA A 154 -6.30 -8.98 1.91
C ALA A 154 -5.97 -9.27 3.37
N LEU A 155 -6.03 -8.25 4.23
CA LEU A 155 -5.87 -8.42 5.68
C LEU A 155 -6.95 -9.34 6.26
N ALA A 156 -8.23 -9.08 5.94
CA ALA A 156 -9.37 -9.88 6.41
C ALA A 156 -9.30 -11.33 5.91
N ASN A 157 -9.12 -11.51 4.61
CA ASN A 157 -9.12 -12.81 3.94
C ASN A 157 -7.96 -13.72 4.37
N ALA A 158 -6.88 -13.12 4.87
CA ALA A 158 -5.75 -13.83 5.44
C ALA A 158 -5.93 -14.07 6.96
N THR A 159 -5.89 -13.00 7.76
CA THR A 159 -5.85 -13.10 9.22
C THR A 159 -7.17 -13.60 9.80
N ALA A 160 -8.31 -13.00 9.43
CA ALA A 160 -9.59 -13.39 9.99
C ALA A 160 -9.97 -14.82 9.59
N ARG A 161 -9.72 -15.20 8.33
CA ARG A 161 -9.91 -16.58 7.85
C ARG A 161 -9.06 -17.58 8.64
N ALA A 162 -7.78 -17.28 8.88
CA ALA A 162 -6.90 -18.16 9.64
C ALA A 162 -7.38 -18.32 11.09
N VAL A 163 -7.79 -17.23 11.74
CA VAL A 163 -8.29 -17.25 13.12
C VAL A 163 -9.60 -18.05 13.24
N VAL A 164 -10.54 -17.89 12.29
CA VAL A 164 -11.78 -18.70 12.27
C VAL A 164 -11.47 -20.19 12.10
N LYS A 165 -10.58 -20.55 11.17
CA LYS A 165 -10.16 -21.95 10.98
C LYS A 165 -9.50 -22.56 12.22
N ASN A 166 -8.86 -21.73 13.05
CA ASN A 166 -8.26 -22.15 14.31
C ASN A 166 -9.25 -22.14 15.49
N GLY A 167 -10.56 -22.07 15.25
CA GLY A 167 -11.61 -22.16 16.26
C GLY A 167 -12.06 -20.82 16.87
N GLY A 168 -11.49 -19.70 16.41
CA GLY A 168 -11.92 -18.34 16.74
C GLY A 168 -13.19 -17.96 15.96
N ASP A 169 -14.30 -18.63 16.26
CA ASP A 169 -15.54 -18.57 15.48
C ASP A 169 -16.52 -17.46 15.90
N SER A 170 -16.24 -16.71 16.96
CA SER A 170 -17.11 -15.64 17.45
C SER A 170 -16.31 -14.39 17.78
N TRP A 171 -16.73 -13.27 17.20
CA TRP A 171 -15.96 -12.03 17.16
C TRP A 171 -16.72 -10.85 17.75
N PHE A 172 -16.02 -9.97 18.44
CA PHE A 172 -16.47 -8.63 18.77
C PHE A 172 -15.41 -7.63 18.32
N PHE A 173 -15.78 -6.53 17.68
CA PHE A 173 -14.80 -5.58 17.15
C PHE A 173 -14.63 -4.35 18.03
N LEU A 174 -13.37 -3.94 18.20
CA LEU A 174 -13.00 -2.57 18.53
C LEU A 174 -12.61 -1.90 17.21
N THR A 175 -13.38 -0.90 16.79
CA THR A 175 -13.20 -0.29 15.48
C THR A 175 -12.88 1.19 15.58
N ALA A 176 -11.79 1.60 14.93
CA ALA A 176 -11.45 3.02 14.81
C ALA A 176 -12.53 3.74 13.99
N ASP A 177 -13.02 4.88 14.51
CA ASP A 177 -14.15 5.61 13.95
C ASP A 177 -13.77 6.49 12.76
N TYR A 178 -13.26 5.85 11.71
CA TYR A 178 -12.97 6.46 10.42
C TYR A 178 -12.93 5.39 9.32
N THR A 179 -12.72 5.79 8.06
CA THR A 179 -12.92 4.93 6.90
C THR A 179 -12.13 3.62 6.92
N PHE A 180 -10.89 3.61 7.40
CA PHE A 180 -10.13 2.36 7.46
C PHE A 180 -10.76 1.36 8.43
N GLY A 181 -11.10 1.79 9.66
CA GLY A 181 -11.67 0.91 10.67
C GLY A 181 -13.04 0.37 10.22
N THR A 182 -13.92 1.23 9.71
CA THR A 182 -15.24 0.81 9.21
C THR A 182 -15.12 -0.19 8.06
N THR A 183 -14.22 0.04 7.09
CA THR A 183 -14.02 -0.88 5.97
C THR A 183 -13.38 -2.20 6.42
N LEU A 184 -12.41 -2.16 7.33
CA LEU A 184 -11.75 -3.36 7.85
C LEU A 184 -12.69 -4.24 8.67
N GLU A 185 -13.51 -3.64 9.55
CA GLU A 185 -14.56 -4.37 10.28
C GLU A 185 -15.53 -5.04 9.32
N LYS A 186 -15.99 -4.33 8.29
CA LYS A 186 -16.90 -4.87 7.29
C LYS A 186 -16.27 -6.06 6.55
N ASP A 187 -15.07 -5.88 5.99
CA ASP A 187 -14.40 -6.92 5.20
C ASP A 187 -14.07 -8.14 6.06
N ALA A 188 -13.59 -7.93 7.29
CA ALA A 188 -13.36 -9.01 8.26
C ALA A 188 -14.67 -9.74 8.62
N SER A 189 -15.75 -8.99 8.88
CA SER A 189 -17.06 -9.57 9.20
C SER A 189 -17.59 -10.45 8.07
N ASP A 190 -17.43 -10.02 6.82
CA ASP A 190 -17.88 -10.78 5.65
C ASP A 190 -17.06 -12.07 5.50
N VAL A 191 -15.74 -12.01 5.67
CA VAL A 191 -14.87 -13.20 5.68
C VAL A 191 -15.22 -14.14 6.82
N ILE A 192 -15.45 -13.63 8.04
CA ILE A 192 -15.78 -14.45 9.21
C ILE A 192 -17.08 -15.22 8.95
N ARG A 193 -18.14 -14.54 8.50
CA ARG A 193 -19.43 -15.17 8.19
C ARG A 193 -19.31 -16.20 7.06
N ALA A 194 -18.57 -15.87 6.00
CA ALA A 194 -18.33 -16.79 4.88
C ALA A 194 -17.57 -18.07 5.30
N ASN A 195 -16.83 -18.03 6.42
CA ASN A 195 -16.11 -19.18 6.97
C ASN A 195 -16.82 -19.80 8.20
N GLY A 196 -18.12 -19.52 8.39
CA GLY A 196 -18.94 -20.15 9.44
C GLY A 196 -18.81 -19.54 10.84
N GLY A 197 -18.12 -18.40 10.97
CA GLY A 197 -18.07 -17.63 12.21
C GLY A 197 -19.23 -16.64 12.35
N LYS A 198 -19.29 -15.98 13.52
CA LYS A 198 -20.30 -14.98 13.89
C LYS A 198 -19.67 -13.72 14.45
N VAL A 199 -20.33 -12.59 14.20
CA VAL A 199 -19.97 -11.29 14.80
C VAL A 199 -21.04 -10.95 15.84
N LEU A 200 -20.63 -10.88 17.10
CA LEU A 200 -21.50 -10.66 18.26
C LEU A 200 -21.74 -9.17 18.55
N GLY A 201 -20.95 -8.28 17.96
CA GLY A 201 -21.10 -6.85 18.07
C GLY A 201 -19.82 -6.10 17.71
N SER A 202 -19.89 -4.78 17.84
CA SER A 202 -18.73 -3.91 17.71
C SER A 202 -18.92 -2.65 18.56
N VAL A 203 -17.81 -2.01 18.89
CA VAL A 203 -17.77 -0.70 19.54
C VAL A 203 -16.81 0.21 18.79
N ARG A 204 -17.20 1.48 18.63
CA ARG A 204 -16.39 2.51 18.00
C ARG A 204 -15.52 3.21 19.03
N HIS A 205 -14.26 3.45 18.67
CA HIS A 205 -13.38 4.34 19.42
C HIS A 205 -12.90 5.47 18.50
N PRO A 206 -12.67 6.69 19.03
CA PRO A 206 -12.08 7.75 18.23
C PRO A 206 -10.68 7.34 17.74
N LEU A 207 -10.27 7.85 16.57
CA LEU A 207 -8.90 7.71 16.10
C LEU A 207 -7.93 8.34 17.10
N ASN A 208 -6.83 7.65 17.41
CA ASN A 208 -5.84 8.08 18.40
C ASN A 208 -6.41 8.19 19.82
N ALA A 209 -7.16 7.17 20.24
CA ALA A 209 -7.73 7.09 21.58
C ALA A 209 -6.63 6.88 22.63
N SER A 210 -6.71 7.64 23.73
CA SER A 210 -5.77 7.53 24.85
C SER A 210 -6.17 6.48 25.89
N ASP A 211 -7.44 6.07 25.91
CA ASP A 211 -7.98 5.09 26.86
C ASP A 211 -8.92 4.12 26.14
N PHE A 212 -8.68 2.82 26.34
CA PHE A 212 -9.45 1.72 25.75
C PHE A 212 -10.33 0.97 26.75
N SER A 213 -10.30 1.36 28.03
CA SER A 213 -10.91 0.63 29.15
C SER A 213 -12.40 0.31 28.93
N SER A 214 -13.20 1.33 28.58
CA SER A 214 -14.65 1.17 28.40
C SER A 214 -15.02 0.31 27.19
N PHE A 215 -14.23 0.39 26.11
CA PHE A 215 -14.41 -0.43 24.91
C PHE A 215 -14.08 -1.90 25.19
N LEU A 216 -13.02 -2.14 25.97
CA LEU A 216 -12.61 -3.49 26.38
C LEU A 216 -13.61 -4.15 27.33
N VAL A 217 -14.22 -3.40 28.25
CA VAL A 217 -15.29 -3.92 29.11
C VAL A 217 -16.49 -4.38 28.28
N GLN A 218 -16.89 -3.62 27.26
CA GLN A 218 -17.96 -4.04 26.35
C GLN A 218 -17.58 -5.31 25.56
N ALA A 219 -16.36 -5.36 25.04
CA ALA A 219 -15.85 -6.53 24.34
C ALA A 219 -15.78 -7.77 25.26
N GLN A 220 -15.43 -7.59 26.54
CA GLN A 220 -15.44 -8.64 27.54
C GLN A 220 -16.86 -9.15 27.83
N GLY A 221 -17.81 -8.24 28.01
CA GLY A 221 -19.23 -8.57 28.25
C GLY A 221 -19.91 -9.28 27.07
N SER A 222 -19.37 -9.15 25.84
CA SER A 222 -19.91 -9.82 24.65
C SER A 222 -19.78 -11.34 24.66
N GLY A 223 -18.82 -11.90 25.42
CA GLY A 223 -18.50 -13.33 25.41
C GLY A 223 -17.92 -13.86 24.09
N ALA A 224 -17.51 -12.99 23.15
CA ALA A 224 -16.85 -13.39 21.91
C ALA A 224 -15.50 -14.07 22.20
N LYS A 225 -15.19 -15.17 21.50
CA LYS A 225 -13.86 -15.82 21.61
C LYS A 225 -12.72 -14.91 21.13
N VAL A 226 -13.00 -14.04 20.16
CA VAL A 226 -12.02 -13.16 19.54
C VAL A 226 -12.47 -11.71 19.66
N ILE A 227 -11.55 -10.85 20.09
CA ILE A 227 -11.69 -9.41 20.01
C ILE A 227 -10.87 -8.94 18.81
N GLY A 228 -11.56 -8.55 17.74
CA GLY A 228 -10.97 -8.05 16.51
C GLY A 228 -10.61 -6.58 16.65
N LEU A 229 -9.33 -6.25 16.46
CA LEU A 229 -8.85 -4.88 16.47
C LEU A 229 -8.89 -4.33 15.04
N ALA A 230 -9.99 -3.66 14.68
CA ALA A 230 -10.17 -2.96 13.41
C ALA A 230 -9.63 -1.53 13.52
N ASN A 231 -8.35 -1.43 13.86
CA ASN A 231 -7.57 -0.22 14.04
C ASN A 231 -6.10 -0.50 13.64
N ALA A 232 -5.20 0.48 13.80
CA ALA A 232 -3.80 0.35 13.39
C ALA A 232 -2.89 1.22 14.27
N GLY A 233 -1.57 0.96 14.22
CA GLY A 233 -0.55 1.83 14.80
C GLY A 233 -0.74 2.04 16.31
N GLY A 234 -0.65 3.30 16.75
CA GLY A 234 -0.79 3.67 18.17
C GLY A 234 -2.07 3.14 18.84
N ASP A 235 -3.21 3.13 18.13
CA ASP A 235 -4.47 2.59 18.66
C ASP A 235 -4.37 1.07 18.92
N THR A 236 -3.76 0.32 18.00
CA THR A 236 -3.53 -1.12 18.16
C THR A 236 -2.62 -1.39 19.37
N ILE A 237 -1.53 -0.63 19.49
CA ILE A 237 -0.58 -0.77 20.60
C ILE A 237 -1.28 -0.51 21.94
N ASN A 238 -2.04 0.58 22.04
CA ASN A 238 -2.73 0.98 23.27
C ASN A 238 -3.84 -0.01 23.63
N ALA A 239 -4.63 -0.47 22.65
CA ALA A 239 -5.67 -1.47 22.85
C ALA A 239 -5.09 -2.80 23.38
N ILE A 240 -3.96 -3.26 22.84
CA ILE A 240 -3.31 -4.52 23.28
C ILE A 240 -2.74 -4.37 24.70
N LYS A 241 -2.10 -3.25 25.01
CA LYS A 241 -1.58 -2.97 26.37
C LYS A 241 -2.71 -2.96 27.39
N ALA A 242 -3.76 -2.19 27.12
CA ALA A 242 -4.93 -2.13 27.99
C ALA A 242 -5.60 -3.50 28.14
N ALA A 243 -5.82 -4.25 27.06
CA ALA A 243 -6.41 -5.59 27.13
C ALA A 243 -5.61 -6.57 28.02
N ARG A 244 -4.28 -6.42 28.04
CA ARG A 244 -3.40 -7.20 28.94
C ARG A 244 -3.51 -6.74 30.39
N GLU A 245 -3.55 -5.44 30.65
CA GLU A 245 -3.73 -4.87 32.00
C GLU A 245 -5.07 -5.30 32.63
N PHE A 246 -6.13 -5.37 31.83
CA PHE A 246 -7.44 -5.87 32.24
C PHE A 246 -7.52 -7.42 32.31
N GLY A 247 -6.45 -8.14 31.94
CA GLY A 247 -6.39 -9.60 32.00
C GLY A 247 -7.29 -10.33 30.99
N LEU A 248 -7.78 -9.66 29.94
CA LEU A 248 -8.67 -10.28 28.94
C LEU A 248 -7.97 -11.46 28.26
N THR A 249 -6.72 -11.29 27.86
CA THR A 249 -5.93 -12.32 27.18
C THR A 249 -5.32 -13.35 28.11
N THR A 250 -5.05 -13.00 29.38
CA THR A 250 -4.48 -13.92 30.36
C THR A 250 -5.51 -14.88 30.96
N SER A 251 -6.80 -14.53 30.90
CA SER A 251 -7.88 -15.39 31.36
C SER A 251 -8.10 -16.66 30.51
N GLY A 252 -7.58 -16.68 29.28
CA GLY A 252 -7.81 -17.75 28.30
C GLY A 252 -9.22 -17.77 27.70
N LYS A 253 -10.13 -16.87 28.14
CA LYS A 253 -11.52 -16.83 27.66
C LYS A 253 -11.67 -16.12 26.32
N GLN A 254 -10.81 -15.14 26.04
CA GLN A 254 -10.82 -14.35 24.81
C GLN A 254 -9.40 -14.12 24.31
N SER A 255 -9.24 -14.02 23.00
CA SER A 255 -7.98 -13.67 22.34
C SER A 255 -8.12 -12.37 21.55
N LEU A 256 -7.00 -11.70 21.29
CA LEU A 256 -6.95 -10.53 20.42
C LEU A 256 -6.55 -10.97 19.00
N ALA A 257 -7.21 -10.39 18.00
CA ALA A 257 -6.80 -10.48 16.60
C ALA A 257 -6.49 -9.07 16.09
N GLY A 258 -5.20 -8.76 15.93
CA GLY A 258 -4.75 -7.55 15.26
C GLY A 258 -4.96 -7.69 13.76
N LEU A 259 -5.91 -6.93 13.19
CA LEU A 259 -6.23 -7.05 11.76
C LEU A 259 -5.26 -6.26 10.88
N LEU A 260 -4.58 -5.26 11.44
CA LEU A 260 -3.39 -4.64 10.88
C LEU A 260 -2.37 -4.43 11.99
N VAL A 261 -1.22 -5.10 11.87
CA VAL A 261 -0.11 -5.02 12.82
C VAL A 261 1.19 -4.90 12.03
N TYR A 262 1.92 -3.82 12.27
CA TYR A 262 3.23 -3.60 11.70
C TYR A 262 4.34 -4.11 12.62
N ILE A 263 5.54 -4.32 12.06
CA ILE A 263 6.71 -4.71 12.84
C ILE A 263 7.12 -3.67 13.87
N ASN A 264 6.84 -2.39 13.60
CA ASN A 264 7.03 -1.29 14.53
C ASN A 264 6.11 -1.41 15.76
N ASP A 265 4.87 -1.90 15.57
CA ASP A 265 3.93 -2.14 16.65
C ASP A 265 4.42 -3.27 17.54
N VAL A 266 4.88 -4.38 16.93
CA VAL A 266 5.45 -5.52 17.65
C VAL A 266 6.74 -5.16 18.39
N HIS A 267 7.58 -4.31 17.80
CA HIS A 267 8.76 -3.75 18.47
C HIS A 267 8.36 -3.00 19.74
N THR A 268 7.34 -2.15 19.66
CA THR A 268 6.85 -1.33 20.78
C THR A 268 6.16 -2.15 21.87
N LEU A 269 5.42 -3.19 21.48
CA LEU A 269 4.73 -4.10 22.40
C LEU A 269 5.68 -5.08 23.09
N GLY A 270 6.75 -5.46 22.39
CA GLY A 270 7.67 -6.53 22.77
C GLY A 270 7.06 -7.92 22.60
N LEU A 271 7.93 -8.91 22.37
CA LEU A 271 7.51 -10.29 22.12
C LEU A 271 6.75 -10.91 23.30
N ASN A 272 7.02 -10.50 24.54
CA ASN A 272 6.28 -10.98 25.70
C ASN A 272 4.77 -10.71 25.58
N THR A 273 4.41 -9.56 25.02
CA THR A 273 3.02 -9.12 24.84
C THR A 273 2.43 -9.66 23.54
N ALA A 274 3.22 -9.64 22.45
CA ALA A 274 2.72 -9.91 21.11
C ALA A 274 2.84 -11.37 20.66
N GLN A 275 3.59 -12.23 21.36
CA GLN A 275 3.83 -13.62 20.98
C GLN A 275 2.55 -14.39 20.63
N GLY A 276 2.63 -15.21 19.58
CA GLY A 276 1.52 -16.04 19.11
C GLY A 276 0.49 -15.32 18.25
N MET A 277 0.49 -13.99 18.21
CA MET A 277 -0.41 -13.21 17.36
C MET A 277 -0.17 -13.52 15.89
N LEU A 278 -1.27 -13.79 15.17
CA LEU A 278 -1.26 -13.89 13.71
C LEU A 278 -1.41 -12.50 13.11
N LEU A 279 -0.66 -12.24 12.04
CA LEU A 279 -0.75 -11.00 11.27
C LEU A 279 -0.50 -11.25 9.79
N THR A 280 -1.04 -10.36 8.96
CA THR A 280 -0.82 -10.37 7.52
C THR A 280 0.01 -9.18 7.10
N THR A 281 1.02 -9.41 6.26
CA THR A 281 1.88 -8.35 5.72
C THR A 281 2.28 -8.68 4.29
N GLY A 282 2.48 -7.64 3.46
CA GLY A 282 3.06 -7.77 2.12
C GLY A 282 4.58 -7.90 2.12
N PHE A 283 5.24 -7.61 3.25
CA PHE A 283 6.70 -7.62 3.35
C PHE A 283 7.18 -7.89 4.78
N TYR A 284 8.28 -8.61 4.91
CA TYR A 284 9.04 -8.77 6.14
C TYR A 284 10.54 -8.67 5.85
N TRP A 285 11.27 -7.90 6.66
CA TRP A 285 12.68 -7.59 6.40
C TRP A 285 13.59 -8.82 6.32
N ASP A 286 13.21 -9.93 6.98
CA ASP A 286 13.96 -11.18 7.02
C ASP A 286 13.25 -12.32 6.25
N HIS A 287 12.43 -11.98 5.24
CA HIS A 287 11.75 -12.98 4.41
C HIS A 287 12.74 -13.79 3.57
N ASP A 288 13.65 -13.10 2.90
CA ASP A 288 14.63 -13.64 1.95
C ASP A 288 15.89 -12.76 1.87
N ASP A 289 16.82 -13.11 0.98
CA ASP A 289 18.10 -12.38 0.87
C ASP A 289 17.95 -10.96 0.32
N GLU A 290 16.97 -10.71 -0.54
CA GLU A 290 16.74 -9.40 -1.14
C GLU A 290 16.11 -8.43 -0.13
N SER A 291 15.06 -8.87 0.56
CA SER A 291 14.42 -8.14 1.66
C SER A 291 15.44 -7.83 2.75
N ARG A 292 16.31 -8.79 3.13
CA ARG A 292 17.41 -8.58 4.09
C ARG A 292 18.39 -7.52 3.61
N LYS A 293 18.84 -7.62 2.35
CA LYS A 293 19.84 -6.71 1.77
C LYS A 293 19.34 -5.27 1.75
N TRP A 294 18.12 -5.05 1.26
CA TRP A 294 17.51 -3.73 1.23
C TRP A 294 17.25 -3.19 2.64
N SER A 295 16.70 -4.02 3.52
CA SER A 295 16.32 -3.61 4.88
C SER A 295 17.51 -3.22 5.75
N ARG A 296 18.70 -3.81 5.55
CA ARG A 296 19.92 -3.38 6.23
C ARG A 296 20.30 -1.93 5.88
N ARG A 297 20.21 -1.55 4.60
CA ARG A 297 20.48 -0.18 4.15
C ARG A 297 19.45 0.80 4.70
N PHE A 298 18.19 0.37 4.78
CA PHE A 298 17.14 1.15 5.42
C PHE A 298 17.45 1.35 6.91
N PHE A 299 17.78 0.28 7.62
CA PHE A 299 18.15 0.31 9.04
C PHE A 299 19.34 1.22 9.31
N GLU A 300 20.36 1.24 8.45
CA GLU A 300 21.50 2.15 8.59
C GLU A 300 21.08 3.63 8.62
N LYS A 301 20.03 4.00 7.87
CA LYS A 301 19.49 5.37 7.80
C LYS A 301 18.51 5.69 8.92
N THR A 302 17.64 4.75 9.28
CA THR A 302 16.47 5.01 10.14
C THR A 302 16.60 4.43 11.55
N LYS A 303 17.55 3.51 11.75
CA LYS A 303 17.76 2.72 12.98
C LYS A 303 16.55 1.86 13.40
N LYS A 304 15.60 1.63 12.48
CA LYS A 304 14.45 0.75 12.63
C LYS A 304 14.36 -0.17 11.43
N MET A 305 13.90 -1.41 11.60
CA MET A 305 13.63 -2.26 10.43
C MET A 305 12.39 -1.75 9.70
N PRO A 306 12.37 -1.84 8.36
CA PRO A 306 11.26 -1.36 7.56
C PRO A 306 10.04 -2.26 7.68
N ASN A 307 8.88 -1.65 7.47
CA ASN A 307 7.61 -2.35 7.35
C ASN A 307 7.11 -2.38 5.88
N MET A 308 5.96 -3.02 5.63
CA MET A 308 5.42 -3.15 4.27
C MET A 308 5.04 -1.84 3.60
N SER A 309 4.61 -0.81 4.33
CA SER A 309 4.26 0.48 3.74
C SER A 309 5.52 1.24 3.31
N GLN A 310 6.59 1.19 4.12
CA GLN A 310 7.89 1.78 3.80
C GLN A 310 8.60 1.04 2.66
N ALA A 311 8.60 -0.29 2.68
CA ALA A 311 9.14 -1.12 1.61
C ALA A 311 8.34 -0.98 0.31
N GLY A 312 7.01 -0.99 0.41
CA GLY A 312 6.10 -0.77 -0.71
C GLY A 312 6.25 0.62 -1.30
N LEU A 313 6.53 1.65 -0.49
CA LEU A 313 6.85 2.99 -0.99
C LEU A 313 8.13 2.99 -1.83
N TYR A 314 9.23 2.43 -1.33
CA TYR A 314 10.46 2.28 -2.12
C TYR A 314 10.19 1.60 -3.47
N SER A 315 9.47 0.47 -3.43
CA SER A 315 9.10 -0.31 -4.61
C SER A 315 8.23 0.49 -5.58
N SER A 316 7.23 1.22 -5.07
CA SER A 316 6.34 2.05 -5.89
C SER A 316 7.04 3.23 -6.56
N VAL A 317 8.02 3.85 -5.90
CA VAL A 317 8.86 4.92 -6.47
C VAL A 317 9.73 4.35 -7.59
N MET A 318 10.38 3.21 -7.36
CA MET A 318 11.14 2.51 -8.40
C MET A 318 10.27 2.14 -9.59
N HIS A 319 9.06 1.60 -9.35
CA HIS A 319 8.13 1.20 -10.40
C HIS A 319 7.63 2.40 -11.22
N TYR A 320 7.30 3.51 -10.56
CA TYR A 320 6.92 4.75 -11.22
C TYR A 320 8.05 5.30 -12.10
N LEU A 321 9.27 5.38 -11.59
CA LEU A 321 10.42 5.90 -12.36
C LEU A 321 10.78 4.97 -13.55
N ASN A 322 10.70 3.65 -13.36
CA ASN A 322 10.82 2.69 -14.47
C ASN A 322 9.73 2.92 -15.53
N ALA A 323 8.50 3.20 -15.12
CA ALA A 323 7.40 3.48 -16.05
C ALA A 323 7.57 4.81 -16.80
N VAL A 324 8.06 5.88 -16.14
CA VAL A 324 8.46 7.15 -16.79
C VAL A 324 9.55 6.90 -17.83
N GLN A 325 10.60 6.16 -17.44
CA GLN A 325 11.70 5.80 -18.34
C GLN A 325 11.22 4.99 -19.55
N ALA A 326 10.31 4.03 -19.34
CA ALA A 326 9.75 3.19 -20.41
C ALA A 326 8.73 3.92 -21.29
N ALA A 327 8.01 4.90 -20.74
CA ALA A 327 7.08 5.75 -21.48
C ALA A 327 7.84 6.80 -22.31
N GLY A 328 9.06 7.16 -21.88
CA GLY A 328 9.83 8.23 -22.49
C GLY A 328 9.25 9.61 -22.20
N THR A 329 8.39 9.76 -21.19
CA THR A 329 7.67 10.98 -20.78
C THR A 329 7.10 10.82 -19.35
N ASP A 330 6.74 11.92 -18.70
CA ASP A 330 5.99 11.99 -17.44
C ASP A 330 4.47 12.19 -17.64
N GLU A 331 3.99 12.19 -18.88
CA GLU A 331 2.55 12.29 -19.19
C GLU A 331 1.75 11.16 -18.53
N THR A 332 0.77 11.55 -17.70
CA THR A 332 0.05 10.65 -16.78
C THR A 332 -0.54 9.42 -17.47
N GLY A 333 -1.17 9.60 -18.64
CA GLY A 333 -1.75 8.47 -19.38
C GLY A 333 -0.71 7.46 -19.85
N ALA A 334 0.40 7.94 -20.41
CA ALA A 334 1.48 7.10 -20.93
C ALA A 334 2.22 6.37 -19.79
N VAL A 335 2.50 7.07 -18.69
CA VAL A 335 3.13 6.47 -17.50
C VAL A 335 2.20 5.44 -16.85
N MET A 336 0.92 5.74 -16.67
CA MET A 336 -0.05 4.78 -16.12
C MET A 336 -0.22 3.54 -16.99
N GLN A 337 -0.13 3.68 -18.32
CA GLN A 337 -0.11 2.53 -19.22
C GLN A 337 1.13 1.67 -18.95
N LYS A 338 2.33 2.27 -18.87
CA LYS A 338 3.56 1.53 -18.57
C LYS A 338 3.58 0.92 -17.18
N MET A 339 3.03 1.59 -16.17
CA MET A 339 2.89 1.01 -14.83
C MET A 339 2.03 -0.27 -14.83
N ARG A 340 1.00 -0.36 -15.68
CA ARG A 340 0.17 -1.56 -15.83
C ARG A 340 0.84 -2.66 -16.68
N GLU A 341 1.59 -2.29 -17.70
CA GLU A 341 2.31 -3.23 -18.57
C GLU A 341 3.51 -3.88 -17.88
N LEU A 342 4.27 -3.09 -17.11
CA LEU A 342 5.50 -3.55 -16.47
C LEU A 342 5.16 -4.39 -15.22
N PRO A 343 5.79 -5.57 -15.05
CA PRO A 343 5.67 -6.31 -13.80
C PRO A 343 6.49 -5.65 -12.69
N VAL A 344 6.02 -5.76 -11.45
CA VAL A 344 6.79 -5.42 -10.25
C VAL A 344 7.63 -6.64 -9.88
N ASN A 345 8.95 -6.50 -10.00
CA ASN A 345 9.94 -7.55 -9.75
C ASN A 345 11.12 -6.99 -8.98
N ASP A 346 10.99 -6.88 -7.66
CA ASP A 346 12.01 -6.31 -6.78
C ASP A 346 12.00 -6.99 -5.40
N MET A 347 12.58 -6.35 -4.40
CA MET A 347 12.67 -6.85 -3.02
C MET A 347 11.34 -6.88 -2.28
N PHE A 348 10.33 -6.16 -2.77
CA PHE A 348 9.00 -6.09 -2.16
C PHE A 348 8.09 -7.19 -2.72
N ALA A 349 8.07 -7.36 -4.04
CA ALA A 349 7.21 -8.32 -4.71
C ALA A 349 7.88 -9.00 -5.90
N LYS A 350 7.51 -10.26 -6.13
CA LYS A 350 7.87 -11.04 -7.33
C LYS A 350 6.62 -11.23 -8.19
N ASN A 351 6.74 -10.97 -9.48
CA ASN A 351 5.68 -11.03 -10.48
C ASN A 351 4.42 -10.24 -10.07
N GLY A 352 4.61 -9.13 -9.35
CA GLY A 352 3.51 -8.24 -9.00
C GLY A 352 2.97 -7.57 -10.26
N ARG A 353 1.67 -7.25 -10.28
CA ARG A 353 1.04 -6.59 -11.43
C ARG A 353 -0.05 -5.62 -11.01
N ILE A 354 -0.20 -4.53 -11.76
CA ILE A 354 -1.27 -3.57 -11.52
C ILE A 354 -2.48 -3.92 -12.39
N ARG A 355 -3.61 -4.20 -11.74
CA ARG A 355 -4.88 -4.53 -12.40
C ARG A 355 -5.60 -3.28 -12.92
N GLU A 356 -6.68 -3.51 -13.68
CA GLU A 356 -7.55 -2.45 -14.22
C GLU A 356 -8.20 -1.59 -13.12
N ASP A 357 -8.47 -2.17 -11.95
CA ASP A 357 -9.01 -1.46 -10.77
C ASP A 357 -7.95 -0.66 -9.99
N GLY A 358 -6.70 -0.66 -10.44
CA GLY A 358 -5.58 0.01 -9.79
C GLY A 358 -4.95 -0.78 -8.65
N ARG A 359 -5.39 -2.00 -8.36
CA ARG A 359 -4.74 -2.87 -7.36
C ARG A 359 -3.41 -3.40 -7.88
N MET A 360 -2.33 -3.18 -7.15
CA MET A 360 -1.11 -3.97 -7.31
C MET A 360 -1.33 -5.33 -6.61
N VAL A 361 -1.41 -6.40 -7.39
CA VAL A 361 -1.58 -7.77 -6.91
C VAL A 361 -0.22 -8.41 -6.77
N HIS A 362 0.07 -8.90 -5.57
CA HIS A 362 1.28 -9.63 -5.22
C HIS A 362 0.95 -10.65 -4.10
N ASP A 363 1.89 -11.52 -3.77
CA ASP A 363 1.69 -12.44 -2.66
C ASP A 363 1.65 -11.69 -1.32
N MET A 364 0.77 -12.14 -0.43
CA MET A 364 0.70 -11.68 0.95
C MET A 364 1.13 -12.81 1.88
N TYR A 365 1.65 -12.47 3.05
CA TYR A 365 2.18 -13.47 3.98
C TYR A 365 1.41 -13.46 5.29
N LEU A 366 0.99 -14.64 5.73
CA LEU A 366 0.53 -14.86 7.09
C LEU A 366 1.74 -15.22 7.95
N TYR A 367 2.01 -14.38 8.95
CA TYR A 367 3.06 -14.57 9.92
C TYR A 367 2.48 -14.77 11.32
N GLN A 368 3.26 -15.42 12.18
CA GLN A 368 3.01 -15.45 13.61
C GLN A 368 4.15 -14.73 14.34
N VAL A 369 3.81 -13.91 15.33
CA VAL A 369 4.81 -13.31 16.22
C VAL A 369 5.47 -14.41 17.06
N LYS A 370 6.80 -14.42 17.04
CA LYS A 370 7.67 -15.34 17.76
C LYS A 370 7.52 -15.21 19.27
N LYS A 371 7.76 -16.30 19.98
CA LYS A 371 8.07 -16.26 21.42
C LYS A 371 9.42 -15.58 21.63
N PRO A 372 9.68 -14.96 22.80
CA PRO A 372 10.99 -14.38 23.11
C PRO A 372 12.16 -15.36 22.87
N ALA A 373 12.01 -16.63 23.25
CA ALA A 373 13.03 -17.67 23.07
C ALA A 373 13.28 -18.08 21.61
N GLU A 374 12.38 -17.74 20.68
CA GLU A 374 12.54 -18.01 19.25
C GLU A 374 13.27 -16.88 18.50
N SER A 375 13.38 -15.70 19.12
CA SER A 375 14.00 -14.51 18.53
C SER A 375 15.52 -14.54 18.72
N LYS A 376 16.26 -14.39 17.62
CA LYS A 376 17.73 -14.50 17.63
C LYS A 376 18.44 -13.14 17.61
N SER A 377 17.71 -12.07 17.34
CA SER A 377 18.25 -10.71 17.21
C SER A 377 17.14 -9.66 17.32
N PRO A 378 17.48 -8.38 17.56
CA PRO A 378 16.51 -7.30 17.44
C PRO A 378 15.80 -7.34 16.08
N TRP A 379 14.48 -7.10 16.08
CA TRP A 379 13.60 -7.17 14.91
C TRP A 379 13.33 -8.57 14.34
N ASP A 380 13.96 -9.63 14.85
CA ASP A 380 13.59 -11.00 14.52
C ASP A 380 12.31 -11.44 15.23
N TYR A 381 11.17 -11.00 14.70
CA TYR A 381 9.88 -11.09 15.39
C TYR A 381 8.92 -12.09 14.77
N TYR A 382 9.08 -12.47 13.50
CA TYR A 382 8.07 -13.24 12.81
C TYR A 382 8.57 -14.61 12.39
N LYS A 383 7.66 -15.59 12.39
CA LYS A 383 7.82 -16.88 11.71
C LYS A 383 6.71 -17.07 10.69
N LEU A 384 7.07 -17.45 9.48
CA LEU A 384 6.13 -17.61 8.38
C LEU A 384 5.18 -18.77 8.68
N VAL A 385 3.88 -18.53 8.56
CA VAL A 385 2.84 -19.56 8.69
C VAL A 385 2.45 -20.05 7.31
N SER A 386 2.17 -19.13 6.38
CA SER A 386 1.83 -19.46 5.00
C SER A 386 2.01 -18.26 4.07
N THR A 387 2.33 -18.56 2.81
CA THR A 387 2.21 -17.60 1.70
C THR A 387 0.81 -17.69 1.09
N ILE A 388 0.20 -16.55 0.83
CA ILE A 388 -1.12 -16.41 0.22
C ILE A 388 -0.91 -15.86 -1.20
N PRO A 389 -1.13 -16.67 -2.25
CA PRO A 389 -0.94 -16.22 -3.62
C PRO A 389 -1.76 -14.97 -3.92
N GLY A 390 -1.22 -14.03 -4.71
CA GLY A 390 -1.89 -12.76 -4.98
C GLY A 390 -3.33 -12.87 -5.51
N GLU A 391 -3.64 -13.87 -6.36
CA GLU A 391 -5.01 -14.14 -6.84
C GLU A 391 -6.00 -14.49 -5.73
N GLN A 392 -5.48 -15.08 -4.65
CA GLN A 392 -6.27 -15.47 -3.50
C GLN A 392 -6.26 -14.39 -2.45
N ALA A 393 -5.21 -13.58 -2.35
CA ALA A 393 -5.05 -12.55 -1.33
C ALA A 393 -6.07 -11.42 -1.52
N PHE A 394 -6.20 -10.88 -2.73
CA PHE A 394 -7.00 -9.70 -3.02
C PHE A 394 -8.39 -10.03 -3.55
N GLN A 395 -9.31 -9.06 -3.51
CA GLN A 395 -10.67 -9.24 -4.03
C GLN A 395 -10.62 -9.57 -5.53
N PRO A 396 -11.31 -10.62 -6.01
CA PRO A 396 -11.36 -10.94 -7.43
C PRO A 396 -12.09 -9.83 -8.21
N LEU A 397 -11.67 -9.58 -9.45
CA LEU A 397 -12.28 -8.54 -10.30
C LEU A 397 -13.78 -8.77 -10.53
N SER A 398 -14.24 -10.03 -10.53
CA SER A 398 -15.66 -10.39 -10.64
C SER A 398 -16.52 -9.86 -9.48
N ALA A 399 -15.91 -9.57 -8.33
CA ALA A 399 -16.56 -8.97 -7.16
C ALA A 399 -16.22 -7.48 -7.01
N SER A 400 -15.48 -6.88 -7.95
CA SER A 400 -15.05 -5.48 -7.85
C SER A 400 -16.23 -4.53 -7.99
N SER A 401 -16.21 -3.47 -7.18
CA SER A 401 -17.12 -2.31 -7.27
C SER A 401 -16.53 -1.17 -8.10
N CYS A 402 -15.32 -1.35 -8.63
CA CYS A 402 -14.64 -0.32 -9.42
C CYS A 402 -15.32 -0.07 -10.76
N PRO A 403 -15.78 1.16 -11.07
CA PRO A 403 -16.43 1.49 -12.35
C PRO A 403 -15.54 1.34 -13.58
N LEU A 404 -14.22 1.17 -13.41
CA LEU A 404 -13.29 0.94 -14.52
C LEU A 404 -13.24 -0.52 -14.97
N VAL A 405 -13.69 -1.45 -14.12
CA VAL A 405 -13.70 -2.89 -14.44
C VAL A 405 -14.93 -3.18 -15.29
N LYS A 406 -14.70 -3.59 -16.54
CA LYS A 406 -15.78 -4.03 -17.43
C LYS A 406 -16.34 -5.36 -16.93
N LYS A 407 -17.67 -5.44 -16.80
CA LYS A 407 -18.39 -6.67 -16.43
C LYS A 407 -18.81 -7.48 -17.64
#